data_AF-A0A850C550-F1
#
_entry.id   AF-A0A850C550-F1
#
_cell.length_a   1.000
_cell.length_b   1.000
_cell.length_c   1.000
_cell.angle_alpha   90.00
_cell.angle_beta   90.00
_cell.angle_gamma   90.00
#
_symmetry.space_group_name_H-M   'P 1'
#
loop_
_entity.id
_entity.type
_entity.pdbx_description
1 polymer ?
#
loop_
_entity_poly.entity_id
_entity_poly.type
_entity_poly.pdbx_seq_one_letter_code
_entity_poly.pdbx_strand_id
1 'polypeptide(L)'
;MDDQKVVIPLKRFLLIDQCPADWKSLDLYLFRDEAVTFYVGQSHLAFSRVWEHLLIGFKGHSIVGRFIWVNWPRSMNFTIELMSSRSEEFSSVANDVNAAERQLIQQRSPCFNASQNSQPTPIPQSYLQPNSEFRRRQSLNKLIHEAERAVKAEDTELWMKEMEQAP
;
A
#
# COMPACT_ATOMS: atom_id res chain seq x y z
N MET A 1 24.15 6.95 -2.06
CA MET A 1 22.91 7.47 -1.47
C MET A 1 21.88 6.42 -1.75
N ASP A 2 21.34 5.78 -0.71
CA ASP A 2 20.38 4.69 -0.90
C ASP A 2 19.08 5.27 -1.45
N ASP A 3 18.69 4.81 -2.64
CA ASP A 3 17.33 4.89 -3.15
C ASP A 3 16.43 4.05 -2.23
N GLN A 4 16.08 4.64 -1.10
CA GLN A 4 15.35 3.93 -0.06
C GLN A 4 13.87 3.88 -0.44
N LYS A 5 13.55 2.86 -1.24
CA LYS A 5 12.20 2.52 -1.65
C LYS A 5 11.87 1.10 -1.21
N VAL A 6 10.79 0.96 -0.47
CA VAL A 6 10.22 -0.33 -0.08
C VAL A 6 9.02 -0.59 -0.96
N VAL A 7 8.96 -1.76 -1.57
CA VAL A 7 7.83 -2.24 -2.37
C VAL A 7 7.41 -3.58 -1.80
N ILE A 8 6.22 -3.65 -1.20
CA ILE A 8 5.77 -4.85 -0.48
C ILE A 8 4.29 -5.12 -0.73
N PRO A 9 3.89 -6.38 -1.01
CA PRO A 9 2.48 -6.75 -1.06
C PRO A 9 1.78 -6.51 0.29
N LEU A 10 0.53 -6.06 0.26
CA LEU A 10 -0.26 -5.75 1.46
C LEU A 10 -0.30 -6.94 2.42
N LYS A 11 -0.49 -8.15 1.91
CA LYS A 11 -0.49 -9.37 2.74
C LYS A 11 0.79 -9.58 3.54
N ARG A 12 1.96 -9.19 3.01
CA ARG A 12 3.24 -9.25 3.73
C ARG A 12 3.41 -8.05 4.66
N PHE A 13 2.99 -6.86 4.23
CA PHE A 13 2.98 -5.66 5.08
C PHE A 13 2.18 -5.87 6.38
N LEU A 14 1.01 -6.54 6.29
CA LEU A 14 0.16 -6.85 7.43
C LEU A 14 0.81 -7.74 8.50
N LEU A 15 1.90 -8.44 8.16
CA LEU A 15 2.65 -9.31 9.08
C LEU A 15 3.80 -8.58 9.77
N ILE A 16 4.03 -7.31 9.44
CA ILE A 16 5.05 -6.47 10.07
C ILE A 16 4.38 -5.67 11.19
N ASP A 17 4.60 -6.11 12.43
CA ASP A 17 4.00 -5.52 13.63
C ASP A 17 4.77 -4.28 14.14
N GLN A 18 6.06 -4.19 13.83
CA GLN A 18 6.94 -3.10 14.22
C GLN A 18 7.66 -2.51 13.01
N CYS A 19 7.76 -1.18 12.97
CA CYS A 19 8.46 -0.49 11.90
C CYS A 19 9.95 -0.91 11.87
N PRO A 20 10.45 -1.51 10.78
CA PRO A 20 11.86 -1.80 10.61
C PRO A 20 12.70 -0.52 10.76
N ALA A 21 13.92 -0.63 11.31
CA ALA A 21 14.76 0.53 11.60
C ALA A 21 15.02 1.37 10.35
N ASP A 22 15.28 0.72 9.22
CA ASP A 22 15.56 1.37 7.95
C ASP A 22 14.33 2.05 7.36
N TRP A 23 13.11 1.72 7.80
CA TRP A 23 11.89 2.33 7.26
C TRP A 23 11.49 3.61 8.00
N LYS A 24 12.20 3.97 9.08
CA LYS A 24 11.86 5.12 9.94
C LYS A 24 12.05 6.47 9.25
N SER A 25 12.90 6.54 8.22
CA SER A 25 13.15 7.72 7.39
C SER A 25 12.18 7.87 6.21
N LEU A 26 11.30 6.89 5.99
CA LEU A 26 10.35 6.91 4.88
C LEU A 26 9.14 7.74 5.27
N ASP A 27 8.88 8.78 4.47
CA ASP A 27 7.89 9.82 4.74
C ASP A 27 6.81 9.92 3.65
N LEU A 28 6.94 9.15 2.57
CA LEU A 28 5.97 9.04 1.49
C LEU A 28 5.43 7.61 1.40
N TYR A 29 4.16 7.46 1.05
CA TYR A 29 3.54 6.17 0.81
C TYR A 29 2.52 6.19 -0.31
N LEU A 30 2.29 5.04 -0.93
CA LEU A 30 1.16 4.85 -1.83
C LEU A 30 0.58 3.44 -1.75
N PHE A 31 -0.68 3.33 -2.17
CA PHE A 31 -1.40 2.08 -2.37
C PHE A 31 -1.66 1.92 -3.86
N ARG A 32 -1.32 0.78 -4.45
CA ARG A 32 -1.60 0.49 -5.86
C ARG A 32 -1.85 -0.99 -6.12
N ASP A 33 -2.45 -1.33 -7.25
CA ASP A 33 -2.26 -2.66 -7.84
C ASP A 33 -1.17 -2.57 -8.92
N GLU A 34 -1.09 -3.53 -9.85
CA GLU A 34 -0.10 -3.52 -10.92
C GLU A 34 -0.22 -2.30 -11.85
N ALA A 35 -1.44 -1.82 -12.12
CA ALA A 35 -1.73 -0.83 -13.15
C ALA A 35 -2.15 0.55 -12.61
N VAL A 36 -2.81 0.59 -11.45
CA VAL A 36 -3.50 1.79 -10.94
C VAL A 36 -3.03 2.13 -9.54
N THR A 37 -2.67 3.39 -9.33
CA THR A 37 -2.45 3.94 -7.99
C THR A 37 -3.77 4.38 -7.39
N PHE A 38 -4.08 3.88 -6.21
CA PHE A 38 -5.32 4.21 -5.50
C PHE A 38 -5.17 5.45 -4.66
N TYR A 39 -4.06 5.61 -3.95
CA TYR A 39 -3.84 6.72 -3.03
C TYR A 39 -2.36 6.97 -2.83
N VAL A 40 -1.99 8.24 -2.71
CA VAL A 40 -0.65 8.72 -2.33
C VAL A 40 -0.80 9.57 -1.07
N GLY A 41 0.14 9.48 -0.14
CA GLY A 41 0.16 10.37 1.01
C GLY A 41 1.57 10.56 1.58
N GLN A 42 1.67 11.48 2.53
CA GLN A 42 2.89 11.74 3.28
C GLN A 42 2.65 11.74 4.80
N SER A 43 3.71 11.46 5.57
CA SER A 43 3.73 11.45 7.03
C SER A 43 5.18 11.43 7.51
N HIS A 44 5.48 11.99 8.68
CA HIS A 44 6.81 11.82 9.30
C HIS A 44 7.23 10.35 9.49
N LEU A 45 6.26 9.43 9.55
CA LEU A 45 6.48 7.99 9.53
C LEU A 45 5.43 7.32 8.64
N ALA A 46 5.81 7.04 7.39
CA ALA A 46 4.93 6.46 6.39
C ALA A 46 4.35 5.10 6.83
N PHE A 47 5.17 4.23 7.43
CA PHE A 47 4.74 2.92 7.93
C PHE A 47 3.56 3.01 8.91
N SER A 48 3.67 3.89 9.92
CA SER A 48 2.60 4.08 10.92
C SER A 48 1.34 4.61 10.28
N ARG A 49 1.47 5.53 9.31
CA ARG A 49 0.33 6.13 8.62
C ARG A 49 -0.41 5.12 7.72
N VAL A 50 0.31 4.22 7.06
CA VAL A 50 -0.29 3.10 6.32
C VAL A 50 -1.10 2.21 7.25
N TRP A 51 -0.54 1.81 8.40
CA TRP A 51 -1.26 1.04 9.41
C TRP A 51 -2.51 1.77 9.92
N GLU A 52 -2.40 3.07 10.18
CA GLU A 52 -3.55 3.88 10.61
C GLU A 52 -4.67 3.84 9.57
N HIS A 53 -4.37 4.05 8.28
CA HIS A 53 -5.35 3.94 7.19
C HIS A 53 -6.06 2.58 7.19
N LEU A 54 -5.32 1.49 7.39
CA LEU A 54 -5.87 0.13 7.45
C LEU A 54 -6.78 -0.05 8.67
N LEU A 55 -6.33 0.36 9.86
CA LEU A 55 -7.09 0.21 11.11
C LEU A 55 -8.37 1.04 11.12
N ILE A 56 -8.28 2.33 10.79
CA ILE A 56 -9.45 3.22 10.80
C ILE A 56 -10.35 2.98 9.58
N GLY A 57 -9.79 2.48 8.48
CA GLY A 57 -10.53 2.08 7.27
C GLY A 57 -11.44 0.87 7.53
N PHE A 58 -11.03 -0.04 8.41
CA PHE A 58 -11.88 -1.13 8.88
C PHE A 58 -13.13 -0.61 9.63
N LYS A 59 -13.00 0.54 10.29
CA LYS A 59 -14.11 1.28 10.93
C LYS A 59 -14.85 2.24 9.97
N GLY A 60 -14.37 2.39 8.73
CA GLY A 60 -14.97 3.26 7.71
C GLY A 60 -14.47 4.71 7.72
N HIS A 61 -13.42 5.05 8.46
CA HIS A 61 -12.90 6.42 8.58
C HIS A 61 -11.73 6.75 7.62
N SER A 62 -11.33 5.81 6.77
CA SER A 62 -10.32 6.00 5.74
C SER A 62 -10.86 5.43 4.44
N ILE A 63 -10.96 6.25 3.39
CA ILE A 63 -11.51 5.82 2.09
C ILE A 63 -10.66 4.71 1.46
N VAL A 64 -9.34 4.88 1.44
CA VAL A 64 -8.41 3.87 0.89
C VAL A 64 -8.39 2.61 1.77
N GLY A 65 -8.40 2.77 3.09
CA GLY A 65 -8.46 1.62 4.00
C GLY A 65 -9.75 0.84 3.87
N ARG A 66 -10.88 1.55 3.76
CA ARG A 66 -12.19 0.92 3.50
C ARG A 66 -12.19 0.20 2.16
N PHE A 67 -11.69 0.84 1.10
CA PHE A 67 -11.56 0.26 -0.23
C PHE A 67 -10.76 -1.05 -0.23
N ILE A 68 -9.65 -1.08 0.50
CA ILE A 68 -8.84 -2.28 0.69
C ILE A 68 -9.67 -3.41 1.27
N TRP A 69 -10.42 -3.16 2.35
CA TRP A 69 -11.12 -4.24 3.03
C TRP A 69 -12.36 -4.74 2.30
N VAL A 70 -13.10 -3.88 1.60
CA VAL A 70 -14.26 -4.34 0.81
C VAL A 70 -13.83 -5.16 -0.41
N ASN A 71 -12.61 -4.94 -0.92
CA ASN A 71 -12.03 -5.70 -2.02
C ASN A 71 -11.23 -6.94 -1.58
N TRP A 72 -11.28 -7.31 -0.30
CA TRP A 72 -10.70 -8.57 0.17
C TRP A 72 -11.39 -9.78 -0.49
N PRO A 73 -10.68 -10.85 -0.89
CA PRO A 73 -9.23 -11.11 -0.71
C PRO A 73 -8.33 -10.51 -1.81
N ARG A 74 -8.88 -9.94 -2.88
CA ARG A 74 -8.09 -9.46 -4.03
C ARG A 74 -7.07 -8.39 -3.63
N SER A 75 -7.43 -7.53 -2.68
CA SER A 75 -6.56 -6.47 -2.16
C SER A 75 -5.31 -6.98 -1.42
N MET A 76 -5.23 -8.27 -1.06
CA MET A 76 -4.01 -8.87 -0.51
C MET A 76 -2.78 -8.67 -1.41
N ASN A 77 -3.01 -8.60 -2.72
CA ASN A 77 -1.98 -8.42 -3.73
C ASN A 77 -1.75 -6.96 -4.11
N PHE A 78 -2.45 -6.01 -3.49
CA PHE A 78 -2.11 -4.60 -3.64
C PHE A 78 -0.70 -4.36 -3.09
N THR A 79 0.02 -3.45 -3.71
CA THR A 79 1.35 -3.05 -3.34
C THR A 79 1.29 -1.81 -2.47
N ILE A 80 2.00 -1.87 -1.36
CA ILE A 80 2.38 -0.70 -0.57
C ILE A 80 3.78 -0.31 -1.02
N GLU A 81 3.94 0.94 -1.44
CA GLU A 81 5.26 1.52 -1.65
C GLU A 81 5.52 2.57 -0.58
N LEU A 82 6.69 2.51 0.05
CA LEU A 82 7.18 3.50 1.00
C LEU A 82 8.46 4.12 0.44
N MET A 83 8.56 5.43 0.45
CA MET A 83 9.68 6.18 -0.15
C MET A 83 10.15 7.26 0.81
N SER A 84 11.39 7.72 0.63
CA SER A 84 11.87 8.93 1.27
C SER A 84 11.82 10.10 0.28
N SER A 85 11.27 11.24 0.71
CA SER A 85 11.36 12.51 -0.01
C SER A 85 12.79 12.97 -0.29
N ARG A 86 13.78 12.35 0.38
CA ARG A 86 15.22 12.60 0.19
C ARG A 86 15.87 11.72 -0.88
N SER A 87 15.12 10.82 -1.53
CA SER A 87 15.66 10.01 -2.63
C SER A 87 15.96 10.86 -3.87
N GLU A 88 16.77 10.32 -4.78
CA GLU A 88 17.18 11.04 -6.00
C GLU A 88 15.97 11.37 -6.91
N GLU A 89 14.92 10.54 -6.87
CA GLU A 89 13.64 10.73 -7.59
C GLU A 89 12.97 12.09 -7.30
N PHE A 90 13.22 12.68 -6.12
CA PHE A 90 12.62 13.94 -5.69
C PHE A 90 13.61 15.12 -5.66
N SER A 91 14.79 14.93 -6.22
CA SER A 91 15.82 15.97 -6.29
C SER A 91 15.36 17.21 -7.10
N SER A 92 14.53 17.02 -8.13
CA SER A 92 13.91 18.10 -8.92
C SER A 92 12.98 19.01 -8.12
N VAL A 93 12.47 18.53 -6.99
CA VAL A 93 11.60 19.29 -6.07
C VAL A 93 12.32 19.66 -4.78
N ALA A 94 13.65 19.71 -4.83
CA ALA A 94 14.53 20.05 -3.71
C ALA A 94 14.30 19.19 -2.46
N ASN A 95 13.84 17.94 -2.64
CA ASN A 95 13.53 17.00 -1.56
C ASN A 95 12.50 17.54 -0.54
N ASP A 96 11.63 18.48 -0.94
CA ASP A 96 10.52 18.94 -0.10
C ASP A 96 9.40 17.90 -0.11
N VAL A 97 8.97 17.45 1.08
CA VAL A 97 7.97 16.38 1.22
C VAL A 97 6.63 16.73 0.60
N ASN A 98 6.18 18.00 0.69
CA ASN A 98 4.90 18.41 0.12
C ASN A 98 4.98 18.50 -1.40
N ALA A 99 6.12 18.95 -1.93
CA ALA A 99 6.36 18.99 -3.36
C ALA A 99 6.53 17.57 -3.94
N ALA A 100 7.18 16.66 -3.21
CA ALA A 100 7.32 15.25 -3.57
C ALA A 100 5.97 14.53 -3.59
N GLU A 101 5.12 14.70 -2.56
CA GLU A 101 3.75 14.17 -2.55
C GLU A 101 2.96 14.69 -3.76
N ARG A 102 3.03 15.99 -4.03
CA ARG A 102 2.36 16.60 -5.18
C ARG A 102 2.86 16.04 -6.51
N GLN A 103 4.18 15.88 -6.66
CA GLN A 103 4.79 15.28 -7.84
C GLN A 103 4.24 13.86 -8.05
N LEU A 104 4.19 13.03 -7.02
CA LEU A 104 3.63 11.68 -7.09
C LEU A 104 2.14 11.68 -7.48
N ILE A 105 1.33 12.56 -6.89
CA ILE A 105 -0.10 12.70 -7.22
C ILE A 105 -0.27 13.09 -8.69
N GLN A 106 0.51 14.05 -9.19
CA GLN A 106 0.43 14.52 -10.58
C GLN A 106 0.88 13.44 -11.58
N GLN A 107 1.91 12.67 -11.25
CA GLN A 107 2.43 11.62 -12.13
C GLN A 107 1.55 10.38 -12.17
N ARG A 108 0.89 10.04 -11.05
CA ARG A 108 0.15 8.78 -10.90
C ARG A 108 -1.36 8.93 -10.98
N SER A 109 -1.88 10.16 -10.90
CA SER A 109 -3.31 10.46 -10.91
C SER A 109 -4.15 9.52 -10.03
N PRO A 110 -3.83 9.38 -8.74
CA PRO A 110 -4.42 8.32 -7.91
C PRO A 110 -5.93 8.45 -7.73
N CYS A 111 -6.64 7.32 -7.58
CA CYS A 111 -8.10 7.32 -7.53
C CYS A 111 -8.71 8.17 -6.40
N PHE A 112 -8.07 8.19 -5.22
CA PHE A 112 -8.67 8.69 -3.99
C PHE A 112 -8.06 10.00 -3.46
N ASN A 113 -7.01 10.55 -4.09
CA ASN A 113 -6.56 11.90 -3.76
C ASN A 113 -7.51 12.89 -4.43
N ALA A 114 -8.36 13.54 -3.64
CA ALA A 114 -9.25 14.61 -4.12
C ALA A 114 -8.51 15.95 -4.25
N SER A 115 -7.52 16.20 -3.40
CA SER A 115 -6.70 17.41 -3.42
C SER A 115 -5.49 17.22 -4.33
N GLN A 116 -5.09 18.30 -5.02
CA GLN A 116 -3.89 18.35 -5.88
C GLN A 116 -3.90 17.37 -7.06
N ASN A 117 -5.05 16.76 -7.35
CA ASN A 117 -5.26 15.82 -8.43
C ASN A 117 -6.35 16.36 -9.35
N SER A 118 -5.96 16.95 -10.47
CA SER A 118 -6.90 17.59 -11.41
C SER A 118 -7.73 16.57 -12.18
N GLN A 119 -7.22 15.35 -12.37
CA GLN A 119 -7.85 14.29 -13.15
C GLN A 119 -7.61 12.93 -12.47
N PRO A 120 -8.32 12.62 -11.37
CA PRO A 120 -8.18 11.34 -10.70
C PRO A 120 -8.57 10.20 -11.63
N THR A 121 -7.74 9.15 -11.66
CA THR A 121 -8.05 7.92 -12.40
C THR A 121 -9.31 7.29 -11.79
N PRO A 122 -10.33 6.94 -12.58
CA PRO A 122 -11.50 6.27 -12.04
C PRO A 122 -11.11 4.90 -11.47
N ILE A 123 -11.80 4.47 -10.42
CA ILE A 123 -11.62 3.11 -9.89
C ILE A 123 -11.96 2.10 -11.00
N PRO A 124 -11.08 1.13 -11.31
CA PRO A 124 -11.38 0.12 -12.31
C PRO A 124 -12.67 -0.63 -11.99
N GLN A 125 -13.50 -0.88 -13.01
CA GLN A 125 -14.82 -1.53 -12.86
C GLN A 125 -14.77 -2.89 -12.18
N SER A 126 -13.61 -3.56 -12.22
CA SER A 126 -13.39 -4.85 -11.58
C SER A 126 -13.27 -4.80 -10.05
N TYR A 127 -13.20 -3.59 -9.46
CA TYR A 127 -13.17 -3.37 -8.01
C TYR A 127 -14.51 -2.83 -7.48
N LEU A 128 -14.80 -3.21 -6.24
CA LEU A 128 -15.91 -2.64 -5.48
C LEU A 128 -15.59 -1.21 -5.07
N GLN A 129 -16.63 -0.38 -5.02
CA GLN A 129 -16.54 1.00 -4.55
C GLN A 129 -16.30 1.05 -3.03
N PRO A 130 -15.63 2.07 -2.46
CA PRO A 130 -15.35 2.14 -1.02
C PRO A 130 -16.61 2.12 -0.14
N ASN A 131 -17.73 2.65 -0.63
CA ASN A 131 -19.03 2.62 0.05
C ASN A 131 -19.76 1.27 -0.03
N SER A 132 -19.20 0.28 -0.73
CA SER A 132 -19.80 -1.05 -0.83
C SER A 132 -19.83 -1.77 0.51
N GLU A 133 -20.75 -2.71 0.66
CA GLU A 133 -20.79 -3.59 1.81
C GLU A 133 -19.58 -4.54 1.83
N PHE A 134 -19.19 -4.97 3.03
CA PHE A 134 -18.22 -6.04 3.14
C PHE A 134 -18.83 -7.32 2.59
N ARG A 135 -18.15 -7.97 1.64
CA ARG A 135 -18.54 -9.31 1.15
C ARG A 135 -18.71 -10.29 2.31
N ARG A 136 -17.81 -10.24 3.29
CA ARG A 136 -17.91 -10.94 4.58
C ARG A 136 -17.25 -10.09 5.65
N ARG A 137 -18.03 -9.62 6.63
CA ARG A 137 -17.50 -8.83 7.74
C ARG A 137 -16.85 -9.76 8.78
N GLN A 138 -15.62 -10.17 8.52
CA GLN A 138 -14.78 -10.86 9.49
C GLN A 138 -14.07 -9.85 10.40
N SER A 139 -13.54 -10.29 11.54
CA SER A 139 -12.69 -9.43 12.38
C SER A 139 -11.34 -9.18 11.69
N LEU A 140 -10.69 -8.05 12.01
CA LEU A 140 -9.37 -7.72 11.48
C LEU A 140 -8.35 -8.85 11.70
N ASN A 141 -8.34 -9.47 12.88
CA ASN A 141 -7.44 -10.59 13.18
C ASN A 141 -7.67 -11.78 12.23
N LYS A 142 -8.92 -12.07 11.85
CA LYS A 142 -9.20 -13.15 10.88
C LYS A 142 -8.65 -12.82 9.49
N LEU A 143 -8.74 -11.56 9.07
CA LEU A 143 -8.17 -11.09 7.80
C LEU A 143 -6.64 -11.15 7.81
N ILE A 144 -6.00 -10.79 8.94
CA ILE A 144 -4.54 -10.92 9.11
C ILE A 144 -4.12 -12.39 9.05
N HIS A 145 -4.85 -13.31 9.70
CA HIS A 145 -4.57 -14.74 9.58
C HIS A 145 -4.80 -15.30 8.16
N GLU A 146 -5.77 -14.75 7.42
CA GLU A 146 -5.95 -15.08 6.00
C GLU A 146 -4.72 -14.63 5.18
N ALA A 147 -4.18 -13.44 5.45
CA ALA A 147 -2.94 -12.95 4.85
C ALA A 147 -1.75 -13.86 5.19
N GLU A 148 -1.61 -14.23 6.46
CA GLU A 148 -0.56 -15.12 6.96
C GLU A 148 -0.58 -16.48 6.25
N ARG A 149 -1.77 -17.07 6.08
CA ARG A 149 -1.93 -18.33 5.33
C ARG A 149 -1.56 -18.17 3.87
N ALA A 150 -1.95 -17.07 3.23
CA ALA A 150 -1.60 -16.81 1.83
C ALA A 150 -0.08 -16.66 1.64
N VAL A 151 0.60 -15.92 2.53
CA VAL A 151 2.07 -15.77 2.50
C VAL A 151 2.77 -17.12 2.71
N LYS A 152 2.33 -17.92 3.68
CA LYS A 152 2.89 -19.27 3.90
C LYS A 152 2.74 -20.19 2.69
N ALA A 153 1.59 -20.16 2.02
CA ALA A 153 1.38 -20.93 0.80
C ALA A 153 2.33 -20.50 -0.32
N GLU A 154 2.49 -19.19 -0.52
CA GLU A 154 3.41 -18.64 -1.53
C GLU A 154 4.87 -18.95 -1.24
N ASP A 155 5.30 -18.83 0.02
CA ASP A 155 6.67 -19.17 0.43
C ASP A 155 6.92 -20.68 0.22
N THR A 156 5.93 -21.53 0.47
CA THR A 156 6.03 -22.98 0.22
C THR A 156 6.14 -23.28 -1.28
N GLU A 157 5.33 -22.62 -2.11
CA GLU A 157 5.41 -22.75 -3.58
C GLU A 157 6.75 -22.27 -4.14
N LEU A 158 7.29 -21.17 -3.60
CA LEU A 158 8.61 -20.65 -3.99
C LEU A 158 9.70 -21.66 -3.66
N TRP A 159 9.69 -22.18 -2.43
CA TRP A 159 10.67 -23.17 -1.97
C TRP A 159 10.62 -24.47 -2.79
N MET A 160 9.42 -24.97 -3.10
CA MET A 160 9.29 -26.16 -3.96
C MET A 160 9.88 -25.93 -5.36
N LYS A 161 9.67 -24.75 -5.97
CA LYS A 161 10.26 -24.42 -7.27
C LYS A 161 11.78 -24.31 -7.22
N GLU A 162 12.33 -23.76 -6.15
CA GLU A 162 13.79 -23.69 -5.95
C GLU A 162 14.40 -25.07 -5.80
N MET A 163 13.73 -25.99 -5.11
CA MET A 163 14.16 -27.40 -5.00
C MET A 163 14.09 -28.15 -6.32
N GLU A 164 13.07 -27.91 -7.15
CA GLU A 164 12.96 -28.51 -8.50
C GLU A 164 14.02 -27.99 -9.48
N GLN A 165 14.60 -26.81 -9.21
CA GLN A 165 15.64 -26.18 -10.02
C GLN A 165 17.05 -26.37 -9.45
N ALA A 166 17.19 -27.06 -8.31
CA ALA A 166 18.49 -27.42 -7.74
C ALA A 166 19.07 -28.65 -8.49
N PRO A 167 20.31 -28.57 -9.00
CA PRO A 167 20.94 -29.64 -9.80
C PRO A 167 21.26 -30.92 -9.02
#